data_AF-A0A1Y2M6P5-F1
#
_entry.id   AF-A0A1Y2M6P5-F1
#
_cell.length_a   1.000
_cell.length_b   1.000
_cell.length_c   1.000
_cell.angle_alpha   90.00
_cell.angle_beta   90.00
_cell.angle_gamma   90.00
#
_symmetry.space_group_name_H-M   'P 1'
#
loop_
_entity.id
_entity.type
_entity.pdbx_description
1 polymer ?
#
loop_
_entity_poly.entity_id
_entity_poly.type
_entity_poly.pdbx_seq_one_letter_code
_entity_poly.pdbx_strand_id
1 'polypeptide(L)'
;MKLCTIPVLAALAATAIASYDDNINFKSPSFEHPSMGIDMPKVLKRHLQKRDYNVTIDPNKLNFTHGVASGDPFPDSIVLWTRISPQLENDRSNVTVAGTVPLYSHETEGYVRASTSPICVEYQVSTSEDFNGTTVSHGKAYTTSDIDYTVKVEAKGLSPFTTYYYRFNVCGSSKQSPVGRTKTSPSEDDDTKELGLAVFSCSNYPTGYFNAYGNAARRDEVDYFGRQPLSPDLVKQPTNKSSPPGRLHI
;
A
#
# COMPACT_ATOMS: atom_id res chain seq x y z
N MET A 1 -32.98 42.65 -41.10
CA MET A 1 -32.84 41.84 -39.88
C MET A 1 -31.68 40.88 -40.09
N LYS A 2 -30.49 41.17 -39.52
CA LYS A 2 -29.31 40.30 -39.61
C LYS A 2 -29.32 39.38 -38.40
N LEU A 3 -29.43 38.07 -38.62
CA LEU A 3 -29.35 37.05 -37.58
C LEU A 3 -27.94 37.00 -37.00
N CYS A 4 -27.85 37.13 -35.68
CA CYS A 4 -26.64 36.95 -34.89
C CYS A 4 -26.52 35.46 -34.54
N THR A 5 -25.59 34.76 -35.18
CA THR A 5 -25.24 33.37 -34.84
C THR A 5 -24.23 33.37 -33.71
N ILE A 6 -24.67 32.95 -32.52
CA ILE A 6 -23.84 32.73 -31.34
C ILE A 6 -23.12 31.37 -31.51
N PRO A 7 -21.78 31.29 -31.44
CA PRO A 7 -21.09 30.01 -31.47
C PRO A 7 -21.23 29.35 -30.09
N VAL A 8 -21.84 28.16 -30.05
CA VAL A 8 -21.86 27.29 -28.88
C VAL A 8 -20.45 26.71 -28.72
N LEU A 9 -19.72 27.21 -27.72
CA LEU A 9 -18.44 26.65 -27.31
C LEU A 9 -18.71 25.31 -26.61
N ALA A 10 -18.46 24.19 -27.30
CA ALA A 10 -18.56 22.87 -26.70
C ALA A 10 -17.45 22.71 -25.64
N ALA A 11 -17.84 22.70 -24.36
CA ALA A 11 -16.94 22.36 -23.26
C ALA A 11 -16.54 20.88 -23.40
N LEU A 12 -15.30 20.62 -23.82
CA LEU A 12 -14.68 19.31 -23.65
C LEU A 12 -14.55 19.07 -22.14
N ALA A 13 -15.43 18.24 -21.59
CA ALA A 13 -15.22 17.65 -20.27
C ALA A 13 -13.95 16.80 -20.37
N ALA A 14 -12.85 17.29 -19.78
CA ALA A 14 -11.65 16.49 -19.56
C ALA A 14 -12.05 15.34 -18.64
N THR A 15 -12.29 14.16 -19.22
CA THR A 15 -12.40 12.94 -18.44
C THR A 15 -11.00 12.69 -17.89
N ALA A 16 -10.83 12.90 -16.58
CA ALA A 16 -9.60 12.54 -15.90
C ALA A 16 -9.43 11.02 -16.05
N ILE A 17 -8.55 10.61 -16.97
CA ILE A 17 -8.18 9.20 -17.10
C ILE A 17 -7.41 8.85 -15.82
N ALA A 18 -7.90 7.86 -15.09
CA ALA A 18 -7.16 7.29 -13.97
C ALA A 18 -5.81 6.79 -14.47
N SER A 19 -4.72 7.43 -14.05
CA SER A 19 -3.36 6.94 -14.30
C SER A 19 -2.99 5.98 -13.17
N TYR A 20 -2.80 4.71 -13.52
CA TYR A 20 -2.34 3.70 -12.55
C TYR A 20 -0.82 3.71 -12.36
N ASP A 21 -0.10 4.53 -13.15
CA ASP A 21 1.37 4.56 -13.16
C ASP A 21 1.98 5.04 -11.84
N ASP A 22 1.22 5.83 -11.07
CA ASP A 22 1.64 6.38 -9.78
C ASP A 22 1.58 5.32 -8.67
N ASN A 23 0.76 4.28 -8.83
CA ASN A 23 0.69 3.17 -7.88
C ASN A 23 1.65 2.05 -8.31
N ILE A 24 2.82 1.99 -7.67
CA ILE A 24 3.88 1.07 -8.07
C ILE A 24 3.53 -0.41 -7.82
N ASN A 25 2.42 -0.72 -7.14
CA ASN A 25 1.92 -2.09 -7.02
C ASN A 25 1.47 -2.71 -8.35
N PHE A 26 1.14 -1.91 -9.37
CA PHE A 26 0.84 -2.44 -10.70
C PHE A 26 2.11 -2.80 -11.49
N LYS A 27 3.27 -2.25 -11.10
CA LYS A 27 4.53 -2.46 -11.78
C LYS A 27 5.14 -3.79 -11.37
N SER A 28 6.01 -4.31 -12.23
CA SER A 28 6.82 -5.47 -11.88
C SER A 28 7.76 -5.13 -10.72
N PRO A 29 7.99 -6.06 -9.77
CA PRO A 29 9.02 -5.91 -8.74
C PRO A 29 10.45 -5.90 -9.32
N SER A 30 10.62 -6.24 -10.60
CA SER A 30 11.91 -6.25 -11.29
C SER A 30 11.79 -5.53 -12.63
N PHE A 31 12.63 -4.51 -12.84
CA PHE A 31 12.71 -3.79 -14.12
C PHE A 31 13.06 -4.71 -15.29
N GLU A 32 13.88 -5.74 -15.03
CA GLU A 32 14.32 -6.74 -16.02
C GLU A 32 13.21 -7.74 -16.41
N HIS A 33 12.14 -7.82 -15.62
CA HIS A 33 11.06 -8.78 -15.81
C HIS A 33 9.71 -8.08 -15.81
N PRO A 34 9.42 -7.21 -16.80
CA PRO A 34 8.18 -6.43 -16.83
C PRO A 34 6.92 -7.30 -16.84
N SER A 35 7.02 -8.55 -17.32
CA SER A 35 5.92 -9.52 -17.35
C SER A 35 5.46 -10.01 -15.96
N MET A 36 6.22 -9.76 -14.89
CA MET A 36 5.79 -10.09 -13.52
C MET A 36 4.88 -9.01 -12.91
N GLY A 37 4.70 -7.88 -13.58
CA GLY A 37 3.72 -6.86 -13.19
C GLY A 37 2.30 -7.21 -13.62
N ILE A 38 1.33 -6.41 -13.18
CA ILE A 38 -0.05 -6.55 -13.63
C ILE A 38 -0.17 -6.08 -15.08
N ASP A 39 -0.89 -6.85 -15.90
CA ASP A 39 -1.15 -6.50 -17.30
C ASP A 39 -2.13 -5.31 -17.39
N MET A 40 -1.58 -4.09 -17.43
CA MET A 40 -2.34 -2.85 -17.46
C MET A 40 -3.32 -2.72 -18.64
N PRO A 41 -2.96 -3.10 -19.88
CA PRO A 41 -3.92 -3.16 -20.99
C PRO A 41 -5.14 -4.02 -20.68
N LYS A 42 -4.97 -5.18 -20.02
CA LYS A 42 -6.10 -6.03 -19.60
C LYS A 42 -6.92 -5.39 -18.49
N VAL A 43 -6.29 -4.74 -17.51
CA VAL A 43 -6.97 -3.98 -16.44
C VAL A 43 -7.83 -2.88 -17.05
N LEU A 44 -7.25 -2.01 -17.88
CA LEU A 44 -7.95 -0.93 -18.58
C LEU A 44 -9.11 -1.44 -19.45
N LYS A 45 -8.89 -2.52 -20.21
CA LYS A 45 -9.93 -3.12 -21.06
C LYS A 45 -11.13 -3.62 -20.24
N ARG A 46 -10.90 -4.21 -19.06
CA ARG A 46 -11.98 -4.65 -18.17
C ARG A 46 -12.80 -3.45 -17.66
N HIS A 47 -12.14 -2.36 -17.25
CA HIS A 47 -12.85 -1.16 -16.80
C HIS A 47 -13.66 -0.46 -17.91
N LEU A 48 -13.19 -0.52 -19.16
CA LEU A 48 -13.90 0.04 -20.31
C LEU A 48 -15.08 -0.84 -20.77
N GLN A 49 -15.08 -2.14 -20.46
CA GLN A 49 -16.19 -3.03 -20.76
C GLN A 49 -17.32 -2.79 -19.74
N LYS A 50 -18.49 -2.39 -20.26
CA LYS A 50 -19.75 -1.99 -19.60
C LYS A 50 -20.31 -2.86 -18.44
N ARG A 51 -19.61 -3.89 -17.94
CA ARG A 51 -20.12 -4.78 -16.89
C ARG A 51 -20.09 -4.16 -15.48
N ASP A 52 -19.16 -3.24 -15.19
CA ASP A 52 -18.97 -2.74 -13.81
C ASP A 52 -19.39 -1.29 -13.55
N TYR A 53 -19.91 -0.57 -14.56
CA TYR A 53 -20.39 0.82 -14.38
C TYR A 53 -21.57 0.95 -13.40
N ASN A 54 -22.28 -0.14 -13.11
CA ASN A 54 -23.39 -0.14 -12.14
C ASN A 54 -22.96 -0.39 -10.68
N VAL A 55 -21.66 -0.58 -10.41
CA VAL A 55 -21.12 -0.67 -9.04
C VAL A 55 -20.15 0.50 -8.84
N THR A 56 -20.70 1.71 -8.75
CA THR A 56 -19.97 2.85 -8.22
C THR A 56 -19.81 2.66 -6.72
N ILE A 57 -18.57 2.46 -6.28
CA ILE A 57 -18.25 2.40 -4.86
C ILE A 57 -18.45 3.80 -4.29
N ASP A 58 -19.35 3.94 -3.32
CA ASP A 58 -19.55 5.19 -2.59
C ASP A 58 -18.24 5.53 -1.83
N PRO A 59 -17.56 6.65 -2.15
CA PRO A 59 -16.30 7.04 -1.51
C PRO A 59 -16.42 7.20 0.01
N ASN A 60 -17.63 7.42 0.55
CA ASN A 60 -17.88 7.54 1.98
C ASN A 60 -17.98 6.19 2.70
N LYS A 61 -18.13 5.08 1.96
CA LYS A 61 -18.15 3.72 2.51
C LYS A 61 -16.77 3.07 2.55
N LEU A 62 -15.79 3.67 1.89
CA LEU A 62 -14.41 3.21 1.91
C LEU A 62 -13.74 3.49 3.26
N ASN A 63 -12.90 2.54 3.70
CA ASN A 63 -12.14 2.68 4.95
C ASN A 63 -10.70 2.18 4.79
N PHE A 64 -9.78 2.79 5.55
CA PHE A 64 -8.38 2.38 5.64
C PHE A 64 -8.21 1.27 6.67
N THR A 65 -8.35 0.02 6.23
CA THR A 65 -8.52 -1.13 7.11
C THR A 65 -7.21 -1.63 7.74
N HIS A 66 -6.08 -1.31 7.13
CA HIS A 66 -4.74 -1.74 7.57
C HIS A 66 -3.87 -0.56 8.01
N GLY A 67 -4.49 0.58 8.30
CA GLY A 67 -3.77 1.81 8.63
C GLY A 67 -2.89 2.28 7.48
N VAL A 68 -1.71 2.79 7.82
CA VAL A 68 -0.72 3.33 6.89
C VAL A 68 0.67 2.81 7.26
N ALA A 69 1.55 2.73 6.28
CA ALA A 69 2.96 2.40 6.49
C ALA A 69 3.85 3.20 5.53
N SER A 70 5.11 3.32 5.88
CA SER A 70 6.15 3.89 5.02
C SER A 70 7.39 3.02 5.10
N GLY A 71 8.19 2.99 4.04
CA GLY A 71 9.41 2.19 3.96
C GLY A 71 10.33 2.64 2.85
N ASP A 72 11.43 1.90 2.67
CA ASP A 72 12.47 2.13 1.67
C ASP A 72 12.88 3.62 1.58
N PRO A 73 13.36 4.22 2.69
CA PRO A 73 13.73 5.62 2.71
C PRO A 73 15.00 5.87 1.88
N PHE A 74 14.93 6.86 0.99
CA PHE A 74 16.05 7.49 0.31
C PHE A 74 16.29 8.90 0.88
N PRO A 75 17.38 9.59 0.49
CA PRO A 75 17.63 10.95 0.98
C PRO A 75 16.55 11.93 0.54
N ASP A 76 16.00 11.74 -0.66
CA ASP A 76 15.05 12.65 -1.30
C ASP A 76 13.66 12.02 -1.55
N SER A 77 13.48 10.74 -1.23
CA SER A 77 12.21 10.06 -1.44
C SER A 77 11.89 9.02 -0.37
N ILE A 78 10.61 8.64 -0.29
CA ILE A 78 10.15 7.56 0.58
C ILE A 78 8.93 6.87 -0.01
N VAL A 79 8.81 5.57 0.22
CA VAL A 79 7.63 4.82 -0.18
C VAL A 79 6.57 4.95 0.90
N LEU A 80 5.35 5.29 0.50
CA LEU A 80 4.16 5.32 1.33
C LEU A 80 3.20 4.21 0.90
N TRP A 81 2.56 3.58 1.88
CA TRP A 81 1.67 2.44 1.66
C TRP A 81 0.39 2.56 2.48
N THR A 82 -0.73 2.13 1.90
CA THR A 82 -1.98 1.87 2.61
C THR A 82 -2.83 0.83 1.86
N ARG A 83 -3.92 0.38 2.49
CA ARG A 83 -4.96 -0.44 1.85
C ARG A 83 -6.33 0.17 2.14
N ILE A 84 -7.07 0.44 1.06
CA ILE A 84 -8.40 1.05 1.13
C ILE A 84 -9.48 0.07 0.66
N SER A 85 -10.23 -0.51 1.58
CA SER A 85 -11.21 -1.53 1.23
C SER A 85 -12.64 -0.99 1.30
N PRO A 86 -13.53 -1.42 0.37
CA PRO A 86 -14.98 -1.17 0.46
C PRO A 86 -15.69 -1.97 1.58
N GLN A 87 -15.04 -2.97 2.17
CA GLN A 87 -15.58 -3.74 3.29
C GLN A 87 -14.52 -3.99 4.37
N LEU A 88 -14.94 -3.92 5.63
CA LEU A 88 -14.11 -4.21 6.81
C LEU A 88 -14.11 -5.71 7.17
N GLU A 89 -15.18 -6.43 6.81
CA GLU A 89 -15.36 -7.84 7.17
C GLU A 89 -14.82 -8.78 6.09
N ASN A 90 -14.30 -9.93 6.51
CA ASN A 90 -14.14 -11.08 5.64
C ASN A 90 -15.52 -11.45 5.06
N ASP A 91 -15.54 -11.84 3.79
CA ASP A 91 -16.76 -12.40 3.22
C ASP A 91 -17.23 -13.57 4.09
N ARG A 92 -18.50 -13.53 4.53
CA ARG A 92 -19.11 -14.55 5.40
C ARG A 92 -19.40 -15.85 4.64
N SER A 93 -18.95 -15.93 3.39
CA SER A 93 -18.95 -17.13 2.59
C SER A 93 -18.24 -18.27 3.35
N ASN A 94 -19.02 -19.26 3.76
CA ASN A 94 -18.53 -20.47 4.41
C ASN A 94 -17.92 -21.45 3.38
N VAL A 95 -17.53 -20.93 2.20
CA VAL A 95 -16.98 -21.72 1.10
C VAL A 95 -15.55 -22.08 1.46
N THR A 96 -15.31 -23.37 1.66
CA THR A 96 -13.96 -23.88 1.85
C THR A 96 -13.18 -23.70 0.55
N VAL A 97 -12.06 -22.98 0.60
CA VAL A 97 -11.12 -22.91 -0.52
C VAL A 97 -10.54 -24.32 -0.71
N ALA A 98 -10.83 -24.96 -1.84
CA ALA A 98 -10.34 -26.28 -2.20
C ALA A 98 -9.77 -26.26 -3.62
N GLY A 99 -8.68 -27.00 -3.85
CA GLY A 99 -8.03 -27.12 -5.15
C GLY A 99 -6.71 -26.35 -5.26
N THR A 100 -6.02 -26.55 -6.39
CA THR A 100 -4.78 -25.86 -6.73
C THR A 100 -5.11 -24.47 -7.29
N VAL A 101 -4.77 -23.42 -6.56
CA VAL A 101 -4.80 -22.05 -7.07
C VAL A 101 -3.46 -21.79 -7.77
N PRO A 102 -3.43 -21.20 -8.98
CA PRO A 102 -2.19 -20.76 -9.59
C PRO A 102 -1.40 -19.89 -8.60
N LEU A 103 -0.08 -20.12 -8.51
CA LEU A 103 0.82 -19.12 -7.93
C LEU A 103 0.53 -17.81 -8.69
N TYR A 104 0.05 -16.77 -8.01
CA TYR A 104 -0.34 -15.47 -8.61
C TYR A 104 -1.71 -15.42 -9.31
N SER A 105 -2.70 -16.23 -8.92
CA SER A 105 -4.08 -15.96 -9.33
C SER A 105 -4.64 -14.72 -8.61
N HIS A 106 -4.97 -13.68 -9.37
CA HIS A 106 -5.70 -12.50 -8.88
C HIS A 106 -7.23 -12.64 -9.07
N GLU A 107 -7.71 -13.79 -9.55
CA GLU A 107 -9.13 -14.07 -9.70
C GLU A 107 -9.73 -14.48 -8.36
N THR A 108 -10.40 -13.53 -7.71
CA THR A 108 -11.11 -13.75 -6.44
C THR A 108 -12.60 -13.96 -6.62
N GLU A 109 -13.15 -13.82 -7.84
CA GLU A 109 -14.59 -13.88 -8.11
C GLU A 109 -15.26 -15.18 -7.63
N GLY A 110 -14.54 -16.31 -7.64
CA GLY A 110 -15.04 -17.59 -7.14
C GLY A 110 -15.32 -17.63 -5.64
N TYR A 111 -14.76 -16.67 -4.88
CA TYR A 111 -14.86 -16.63 -3.42
C TYR A 111 -15.40 -15.31 -2.89
N VAL A 112 -15.06 -14.17 -3.51
CA VAL A 112 -15.51 -12.83 -3.13
C VAL A 112 -15.81 -12.03 -4.40
N ARG A 113 -17.02 -11.48 -4.52
CA ARG A 113 -17.36 -10.56 -5.63
C ARG A 113 -16.69 -9.21 -5.39
N ALA A 114 -15.43 -9.08 -5.79
CA ALA A 114 -14.68 -7.83 -5.70
C ALA A 114 -15.06 -6.88 -6.85
N SER A 115 -15.37 -5.63 -6.52
CA SER A 115 -15.61 -4.61 -7.56
C SER A 115 -14.29 -4.20 -8.18
N THR A 116 -14.20 -4.24 -9.51
CA THR A 116 -13.02 -3.75 -10.23
C THR A 116 -13.01 -2.23 -10.37
N SER A 117 -14.04 -1.51 -9.91
CA SER A 117 -14.12 -0.06 -10.05
C SER A 117 -12.90 0.63 -9.44
N PRO A 118 -12.22 1.53 -10.18
CA PRO A 118 -11.06 2.24 -9.65
C PRO A 118 -11.41 3.08 -8.44
N ILE A 119 -10.60 2.94 -7.40
CA ILE A 119 -10.61 3.82 -6.23
C ILE A 119 -9.47 4.81 -6.37
N CYS A 120 -9.80 6.09 -6.33
CA CYS A 120 -8.83 7.17 -6.32
C CYS A 120 -8.48 7.53 -4.87
N VAL A 121 -7.19 7.61 -4.59
CA VAL A 121 -6.62 8.00 -3.30
C VAL A 121 -5.60 9.11 -3.53
N GLU A 122 -5.69 10.18 -2.75
CA GLU A 122 -4.70 11.26 -2.73
C GLU A 122 -3.76 11.02 -1.55
N TYR A 123 -2.46 11.20 -1.74
CA TYR A 123 -1.50 11.22 -0.65
C TYR A 123 -1.00 12.65 -0.42
N GLN A 124 -0.67 12.96 0.84
CA GLN A 124 -0.12 14.24 1.25
C GLN A 124 1.03 14.00 2.22
N VAL A 125 2.12 14.76 2.06
CA VAL A 125 3.30 14.76 2.93
C VAL A 125 3.53 16.18 3.43
N SER A 126 3.78 16.33 4.74
CA SER A 126 3.91 17.58 5.45
C SER A 126 5.03 17.52 6.49
N THR A 127 5.61 18.66 6.84
CA THR A 127 6.54 18.80 7.98
C THR A 127 5.81 18.91 9.33
N SER A 128 4.51 19.19 9.30
CA SER A 128 3.64 19.32 10.48
C SER A 128 2.61 18.18 10.53
N GLU A 129 2.45 17.58 11.71
CA GLU A 129 1.49 16.49 11.99
C GLU A 129 0.04 16.91 11.74
N ASP A 130 -0.30 18.16 12.06
CA ASP A 130 -1.65 18.71 11.84
C ASP A 130 -1.92 19.09 10.37
N PHE A 131 -0.92 18.96 9.49
CA PHE A 131 -0.97 19.44 8.11
C PHE A 131 -1.27 20.95 8.01
N ASN A 132 -0.84 21.72 9.01
CA ASN A 132 -0.91 23.18 9.00
C ASN A 132 0.18 23.73 8.07
N GLY A 133 -0.23 24.23 6.90
CA GLY A 133 0.67 24.83 5.92
C GLY A 133 0.66 24.10 4.57
N THR A 134 1.75 24.27 3.83
CA THR A 134 1.91 23.71 2.48
C THR A 134 2.42 22.27 2.56
N THR A 135 1.78 21.36 1.83
CA THR A 135 2.28 19.99 1.66
C THR A 135 3.54 19.98 0.80
N VAL A 136 4.58 19.29 1.25
CA VAL A 136 5.87 19.19 0.56
C VAL A 136 5.77 18.29 -0.67
N SER A 137 5.04 17.18 -0.55
CA SER A 137 4.79 16.25 -1.64
C SER A 137 3.33 15.81 -1.59
N HIS A 138 2.69 15.73 -2.75
CA HIS A 138 1.30 15.28 -2.86
C HIS A 138 1.07 14.71 -4.26
N GLY A 139 0.05 13.85 -4.38
CA GLY A 139 -0.29 13.25 -5.65
C GLY A 139 -1.53 12.39 -5.54
N LYS A 140 -1.94 11.80 -6.67
CA LYS A 140 -3.06 10.86 -6.75
C LYS A 140 -2.54 9.51 -7.15
N ALA A 141 -3.17 8.47 -6.62
CA ALA A 141 -2.91 7.09 -7.00
C ALA A 141 -4.25 6.36 -7.09
N TYR A 142 -4.33 5.45 -8.04
CA TYR A 142 -5.51 4.64 -8.26
C TYR A 142 -5.23 3.22 -7.81
N THR A 143 -6.25 2.54 -7.30
CA THR A 143 -6.17 1.13 -6.92
C THR A 143 -7.45 0.39 -7.29
N THR A 144 -7.35 -0.92 -7.42
CA THR A 144 -8.45 -1.81 -7.83
C THR A 144 -8.35 -3.12 -7.05
N SER A 145 -9.34 -3.98 -7.22
CA SER A 145 -9.32 -5.34 -6.68
C SER A 145 -8.13 -6.18 -7.17
N ASP A 146 -7.54 -5.87 -8.33
CA ASP A 146 -6.42 -6.62 -8.92
C ASP A 146 -5.18 -6.65 -8.01
N ILE A 147 -5.01 -5.58 -7.22
CA ILE A 147 -3.91 -5.41 -6.26
C ILE A 147 -4.46 -5.30 -4.83
N ASP A 148 -5.61 -5.93 -4.56
CA ASP A 148 -6.26 -5.97 -3.24
C ASP A 148 -6.52 -4.57 -2.63
N TYR A 149 -6.81 -3.61 -3.49
CA TYR A 149 -7.01 -2.19 -3.14
C TYR A 149 -5.86 -1.56 -2.36
N THR A 150 -4.64 -2.07 -2.55
CA THR A 150 -3.44 -1.50 -1.95
C THR A 150 -2.94 -0.31 -2.77
N VAL A 151 -2.41 0.67 -2.07
CA VAL A 151 -1.78 1.85 -2.66
C VAL A 151 -0.33 1.86 -2.19
N LYS A 152 0.60 1.91 -3.15
CA LYS A 152 2.03 2.09 -2.89
C LYS A 152 2.53 3.21 -3.81
N VAL A 153 2.99 4.30 -3.21
CA VAL A 153 3.44 5.50 -3.94
C VAL A 153 4.82 5.91 -3.45
N GLU A 154 5.60 6.53 -4.33
CA GLU A 154 6.91 7.09 -3.98
C GLU A 154 6.77 8.62 -3.86
N ALA A 155 6.87 9.14 -2.64
CA ALA A 155 6.87 10.57 -2.40
C ALA A 155 8.28 11.12 -2.58
N LYS A 156 8.47 12.02 -3.55
CA LYS A 156 9.76 12.61 -3.95
C LYS A 156 9.89 14.06 -3.55
N GLY A 157 11.12 14.60 -3.66
CA GLY A 157 11.43 16.01 -3.41
C GLY A 157 11.53 16.33 -1.91
N LEU A 158 11.90 15.34 -1.11
CA LEU A 158 12.07 15.47 0.33
C LEU A 158 13.51 15.88 0.66
N SER A 159 13.71 16.42 1.86
CA SER A 159 15.04 16.72 2.37
C SER A 159 15.63 15.48 3.07
N PRO A 160 16.96 15.26 2.99
CA PRO A 160 17.64 14.18 3.70
C PRO A 160 17.45 14.25 5.22
N PHE A 161 17.49 13.08 5.86
CA PHE A 161 17.43 12.86 7.31
C PHE A 161 16.34 13.65 8.05
N THR A 162 15.19 13.85 7.41
CA THR A 162 14.13 14.73 7.89
C THR A 162 12.86 13.93 8.20
N THR A 163 12.25 14.22 9.35
CA THR A 163 10.97 13.65 9.75
C THR A 163 9.82 14.34 9.04
N TYR A 164 8.94 13.55 8.45
CA TYR A 164 7.72 14.01 7.80
C TYR A 164 6.50 13.26 8.34
N TYR A 165 5.33 13.89 8.17
CA TYR A 165 4.03 13.31 8.42
C TYR A 165 3.30 13.12 7.11
N TYR A 166 2.57 12.02 6.97
CA TYR A 166 1.83 11.71 5.76
C TYR A 166 0.45 11.14 6.06
N ARG A 167 -0.47 11.35 5.13
CA ARG A 167 -1.82 10.78 5.19
C ARG A 167 -2.35 10.52 3.79
N PHE A 168 -3.37 9.67 3.73
CA PHE A 168 -4.13 9.38 2.52
C PHE A 168 -5.56 9.86 2.66
N ASN A 169 -6.10 10.42 1.59
CA ASN A 169 -7.47 10.90 1.49
C ASN A 169 -8.18 10.19 0.33
N VAL A 170 -9.43 9.84 0.52
CA VAL A 170 -10.24 9.28 -0.58
C VAL A 170 -10.70 10.42 -1.48
N CYS A 171 -10.44 10.32 -2.79
CA CYS A 171 -10.87 11.37 -3.72
C CYS A 171 -12.39 11.54 -3.68
N GLY A 172 -12.86 12.79 -3.57
CA GLY A 172 -14.29 13.11 -3.56
C GLY A 172 -15.02 12.72 -2.27
N SER A 173 -14.30 12.47 -1.17
CA SER A 173 -14.86 12.14 0.14
C SER A 173 -14.07 12.82 1.27
N SER A 174 -14.65 12.86 2.47
CA SER A 174 -13.98 13.35 3.68
C SER A 174 -13.23 12.26 4.46
N LYS A 175 -13.16 11.04 3.91
CA LYS A 175 -12.46 9.92 4.54
C LYS A 175 -10.95 10.10 4.44
N GLN A 176 -10.31 10.11 5.61
CA GLN A 176 -8.87 10.23 5.76
C GLN A 176 -8.32 9.01 6.49
N SER A 177 -7.08 8.65 6.18
CA SER A 177 -6.34 7.63 6.91
C SER A 177 -5.88 8.18 8.27
N PRO A 178 -5.44 7.31 9.19
CA PRO A 178 -4.56 7.73 10.27
C PRO A 178 -3.34 8.47 9.70
N VAL A 179 -2.80 9.43 10.46
CA VAL A 179 -1.55 10.10 10.13
C VAL A 179 -0.39 9.16 10.43
N GLY A 180 0.49 8.98 9.45
CA GLY A 180 1.75 8.26 9.61
C GLY A 180 2.90 9.24 9.81
N ARG A 181 3.94 8.79 10.52
CA ARG A 181 5.23 9.48 10.66
C ARG A 181 6.29 8.69 9.90
N THR A 182 7.21 9.40 9.26
CA THR A 182 8.29 8.80 8.48
C THR A 182 9.54 9.66 8.52
N LYS A 183 10.69 9.10 8.14
CA LYS A 183 11.98 9.81 8.11
C LYS A 183 12.76 9.39 6.86
N THR A 184 13.27 10.35 6.09
CA THR A 184 14.15 10.08 4.95
C THR A 184 15.52 9.59 5.42
N SER A 185 16.28 8.94 4.54
CA SER A 185 17.65 8.51 4.87
C SER A 185 18.59 9.72 4.94
N PRO A 186 19.73 9.61 5.64
CA PRO A 186 20.83 10.57 5.48
C PRO A 186 21.31 10.62 4.03
N SER A 187 21.90 11.75 3.64
CA SER A 187 22.69 11.86 2.41
C SER A 187 23.96 11.00 2.51
N GLU A 188 24.56 10.66 1.37
CA GLU A 188 25.78 9.84 1.30
C GLU A 188 26.95 10.45 2.10
N ASP A 189 27.02 11.78 2.18
CA ASP A 189 28.09 12.54 2.83
C ASP A 189 27.70 13.08 4.22
N ASP A 190 26.51 12.75 4.74
CA ASP A 190 26.07 13.25 6.04
C ASP A 190 26.79 12.53 7.20
N ASP A 191 27.45 13.31 8.07
CA ASP A 191 28.06 12.80 9.31
C ASP A 191 26.99 12.64 10.42
N THR A 192 26.19 11.58 10.30
CA THR A 192 25.14 11.26 11.29
C THR A 192 25.75 10.62 12.53
N LYS A 193 25.64 11.30 13.67
CA LYS A 193 26.27 10.88 14.93
C LYS A 193 25.58 9.71 15.62
N GLU A 194 24.26 9.59 15.48
CA GLU A 194 23.46 8.56 16.14
C GLU A 194 22.33 8.11 15.20
N LEU A 195 22.12 6.79 15.14
CA LEU A 195 21.08 6.16 14.34
C LEU A 195 20.33 5.12 15.17
N GLY A 196 19.02 5.30 15.33
CA GLY A 196 18.16 4.38 16.05
C GLY A 196 17.51 3.34 15.14
N LEU A 197 17.78 2.05 15.40
CA LEU A 197 17.16 0.94 14.66
C LEU A 197 16.39 0.03 15.60
N ALA A 198 15.14 -0.29 15.24
CA ALA A 198 14.36 -1.34 15.90
C ALA A 198 14.18 -2.52 14.93
N VAL A 199 14.74 -3.67 15.28
CA VAL A 199 14.70 -4.88 14.43
C VAL A 199 13.81 -5.94 15.04
N PHE A 200 12.89 -6.47 14.24
CA PHE A 200 11.94 -7.51 14.65
C PHE A 200 12.03 -8.74 13.74
N SER A 201 11.80 -9.91 14.33
CA SER A 201 11.64 -11.19 13.63
C SER A 201 10.54 -12.03 14.30
N CYS A 202 10.15 -13.14 13.70
CA CYS A 202 9.26 -14.15 14.32
C CYS A 202 7.93 -13.64 14.89
N SER A 203 7.19 -12.81 14.15
CA SER A 203 5.92 -12.24 14.66
C SER A 203 4.73 -13.18 14.46
N ASN A 204 4.75 -14.30 15.18
CA ASN A 204 3.72 -15.32 15.10
C ASN A 204 2.46 -14.92 15.87
N TYR A 205 1.42 -14.51 15.14
CA TYR A 205 0.16 -14.00 15.69
C TYR A 205 -0.50 -14.92 16.74
N PRO A 206 -0.56 -16.25 16.57
CA PRO A 206 -1.18 -17.14 17.57
C PRO A 206 -0.38 -17.28 18.86
N THR A 207 0.90 -16.90 18.89
CA THR A 207 1.79 -17.12 20.04
C THR A 207 1.74 -15.99 21.07
N GLY A 208 1.16 -14.84 20.74
CA GLY A 208 0.95 -13.78 21.72
C GLY A 208 0.68 -12.41 21.10
N TYR A 209 0.42 -11.44 21.99
CA TYR A 209 0.19 -10.04 21.59
C TYR A 209 1.48 -9.34 21.16
N PHE A 210 1.35 -8.41 20.22
CA PHE A 210 2.47 -7.65 19.64
C PHE A 210 2.91 -6.44 20.48
N ASN A 211 2.99 -6.60 21.81
CA ASN A 211 3.36 -5.54 22.74
C ASN A 211 4.75 -4.94 22.48
N ALA A 212 5.70 -5.77 22.00
CA ALA A 212 7.05 -5.33 21.66
C ALA A 212 7.05 -4.24 20.57
N TYR A 213 6.20 -4.38 19.55
CA TYR A 213 6.02 -3.36 18.51
C TYR A 213 5.49 -2.06 19.09
N GLY A 214 4.48 -2.14 19.96
CA GLY A 214 3.91 -0.96 20.61
C GLY A 214 4.91 -0.21 21.50
N ASN A 215 5.83 -0.91 22.15
CA ASN A 215 6.88 -0.27 22.95
C ASN A 215 7.91 0.47 22.10
N ALA A 216 8.32 -0.10 20.96
CA ALA A 216 9.24 0.58 20.06
C ALA A 216 8.58 1.77 19.35
N ALA A 217 7.32 1.65 18.94
CA ALA A 217 6.57 2.73 18.28
C ALA A 217 6.36 3.98 19.16
N ARG A 218 6.45 3.84 20.49
CA ARG A 218 6.32 4.97 21.44
C ARG A 218 7.65 5.64 21.80
N ARG A 219 8.78 5.16 21.26
CA ARG A 219 10.09 5.77 21.48
C ARG A 219 10.44 6.66 20.30
N ASP A 220 10.78 7.90 20.58
CA ASP A 220 11.20 8.85 19.55
C ASP A 220 12.67 8.67 19.12
N GLU A 221 13.42 7.83 19.84
CA GLU A 221 14.81 7.49 19.53
C GLU A 221 14.96 6.45 18.40
N VAL A 222 13.86 5.90 17.86
CA VAL A 222 13.89 4.91 16.77
C VAL A 222 13.65 5.61 15.43
N ASP A 223 14.67 5.64 14.58
CA ASP A 223 14.60 6.21 13.23
C ASP A 223 13.98 5.25 12.22
N TYR A 224 14.42 3.97 12.23
CA TYR A 224 13.95 2.98 11.27
C TYR A 224 13.59 1.64 11.90
N PHE A 225 12.58 1.00 11.31
CA PHE A 225 12.11 -0.33 11.67
C PHE A 225 12.54 -1.35 10.62
N GLY A 226 13.34 -2.34 11.03
CA GLY A 226 13.79 -3.44 10.18
C GLY A 226 13.06 -4.74 10.50
N ARG A 227 12.72 -5.53 9.47
CA ARG A 227 12.33 -6.93 9.65
C ARG A 227 13.50 -7.81 9.23
N GLN A 228 14.02 -8.60 10.17
CA GLN A 228 15.03 -9.60 9.83
C GLN A 228 14.35 -10.83 9.22
N PRO A 229 14.70 -11.23 7.98
CA PRO A 229 14.21 -12.48 7.42
C PRO A 229 14.77 -13.65 8.24
N LEU A 230 13.92 -14.61 8.60
CA LEU A 230 14.38 -15.85 9.19
C LEU A 230 15.07 -16.66 8.11
N SER A 231 16.23 -17.22 8.43
CA SER A 231 16.85 -18.20 7.56
C SER A 231 15.86 -19.36 7.31
N PRO A 232 15.70 -19.82 6.06
CA PRO A 232 14.75 -20.88 5.73
C PRO A 232 15.01 -22.18 6.51
N ASP A 233 16.23 -22.38 7.03
CA ASP A 233 16.61 -23.55 7.83
C ASP A 233 16.01 -23.60 9.24
N LEU A 234 15.47 -22.49 9.76
CA LEU A 234 14.87 -22.42 11.10
C LEU A 234 13.36 -22.70 11.12
N VAL A 235 12.71 -22.78 9.95
CA VAL A 235 11.27 -23.11 9.83
C VAL A 235 11.09 -24.59 9.47
N LYS A 236 11.76 -25.49 10.19
CA LYS A 236 11.30 -26.88 10.29
C LYS A 236 10.54 -27.01 11.60
N GLN A 237 9.20 -26.99 11.51
CA GLN A 237 8.39 -27.51 12.60
C GLN A 237 8.84 -28.96 12.89
N PRO A 238 9.00 -29.36 14.16
CA PRO A 238 9.35 -30.73 14.47
C PRO A 238 8.18 -31.63 14.08
N THR A 239 8.28 -32.27 12.91
CA THR A 239 7.41 -33.41 12.60
C THR A 239 7.76 -34.51 13.59
N ASN A 240 6.79 -34.81 14.45
CA ASN A 240 6.85 -35.83 15.47
C ASN A 240 7.36 -37.16 14.88
N LYS A 241 8.64 -37.48 15.07
CA LYS A 241 9.20 -38.82 14.86
C LYS A 241 10.00 -39.20 16.10
N SER A 242 9.40 -40.08 16.86
CA SER A 242 10.00 -40.86 17.94
C SER A 242 11.23 -41.63 17.45
N SER A 243 12.39 -41.38 18.08
CA SER A 243 13.44 -42.37 18.35
C SER A 243 14.49 -41.81 19.33
N PRO A 244 15.10 -42.66 20.19
CA PRO A 244 15.74 -42.27 21.46
C PRO A 244 17.22 -41.84 21.30
N PRO A 245 17.89 -41.31 22.36
CA PRO A 245 19.00 -40.39 22.22
C PRO A 245 20.34 -41.10 21.98
N GLY A 246 20.99 -40.72 20.87
CA GLY A 246 22.39 -41.02 20.58
C GLY A 246 23.30 -39.92 21.14
N ARG A 247 24.05 -40.30 22.16
CA ARG A 247 25.15 -39.62 22.86
C ARG A 247 26.29 -39.17 21.93
N LEU A 248 26.81 -37.96 22.11
CA LEU A 248 28.23 -37.56 21.94
C LEU A 248 28.36 -36.18 22.65
N HIS A 249 29.08 -36.01 23.77
CA HIS A 249 30.53 -36.00 24.01
C HIS A 249 31.33 -35.02 23.12
N ILE A 250 31.72 -33.92 23.79
CA ILE A 250 32.70 -32.85 23.48
C ILE A 250 32.38 -31.99 22.25
#